data_AF-A0AAD7E775-F1
#
_entry.id   AF-A0AAD7E775-F1
#
_cell.length_a   1.000
_cell.length_b   1.000
_cell.length_c   1.000
_cell.angle_alpha   90.00
_cell.angle_beta   90.00
_cell.angle_gamma   90.00
#
_symmetry.space_group_name_H-M   'P 1'
#
loop_
_entity.id
_entity.type
_entity.pdbx_description
1 polymer ?
#
loop_
_entity_poly.entity_id
_entity_poly.type
_entity_poly.pdbx_seq_one_letter_code
_entity_poly.pdbx_strand_id
1 'polypeptide(L)'
;EDEDEGEGDATETMARINEAVAEKLASQHTRALFHPYFHGWCIDADNILASDRYASQFSDLIRKSHETDPHVRVLVYLVMRALLSRLSGTRALNASAQLLEAINLQRLPEIDMEKPTLTEVDYLIIIHKTTSKATTNWLQVHILAYAARIPRPAGLALYWFEDESAAVRLSKGSLYVKLIRVYKLANSTSTNPLLTVRLLAEIFSYLKDDALAFLAGVWTTSHDSIPDLCVLALRHAAAFLEAHNQEADGVVLPALVICLPSADPETRTAALDCIAVQHSLAEQRFSAVYAFDAIYGESEVCIVYYLPSDSDLKYPDAVMDHREHIALEASYVKVFHVQHLGRDNGAKKKDAEYALFF
;
A
#
# COMPACT_ATOMS: atom_id res chain seq x y z
N GLU A 1 -15.48 23.58 -43.60
CA GLU A 1 -15.44 22.89 -42.29
C GLU A 1 -15.84 21.47 -42.58
N ASP A 2 -15.13 20.51 -41.99
CA ASP A 2 -15.15 19.06 -42.25
C ASP A 2 -14.20 18.60 -43.36
N GLU A 3 -12.97 18.25 -42.97
CA GLU A 3 -12.12 17.19 -43.55
C GLU A 3 -10.74 17.23 -42.87
N ASP A 4 -10.60 16.65 -41.66
CA ASP A 4 -9.29 16.16 -41.16
C ASP A 4 -9.39 15.21 -39.93
N GLU A 5 -10.24 14.16 -40.01
CA GLU A 5 -10.38 13.16 -38.92
C GLU A 5 -9.91 11.73 -39.31
N GLY A 6 -9.21 11.55 -40.43
CA GLY A 6 -8.93 10.22 -41.00
C GLY A 6 -7.56 9.58 -40.70
N GLU A 7 -6.55 10.35 -40.27
CA GLU A 7 -5.16 9.88 -40.30
C GLU A 7 -4.65 9.28 -38.95
N GLY A 8 -5.39 9.51 -37.85
CA GLY A 8 -5.06 8.95 -36.53
C GLY A 8 -5.34 7.45 -36.39
N ASP A 9 -6.34 6.92 -37.10
CA ASP A 9 -6.82 5.54 -36.89
C ASP A 9 -5.89 4.48 -37.51
N ALA A 10 -5.28 4.80 -38.66
CA ALA A 10 -4.40 3.86 -39.36
C ALA A 10 -3.05 3.66 -38.63
N THR A 11 -2.52 4.72 -38.01
CA THR A 11 -1.25 4.65 -37.27
C THR A 11 -1.43 3.92 -35.93
N GLU A 12 -2.53 4.16 -35.21
CA GLU A 12 -2.88 3.43 -33.99
C GLU A 12 -3.17 1.95 -34.27
N THR A 13 -3.90 1.66 -35.36
CA THR A 13 -4.16 0.28 -35.80
C THR A 13 -2.87 -0.47 -36.14
N MET A 14 -1.93 0.19 -36.83
CA MET A 14 -0.65 -0.42 -37.17
C MET A 14 0.25 -0.64 -35.94
N ALA A 15 0.20 0.27 -34.95
CA ALA A 15 0.89 0.09 -33.67
C ALA A 15 0.38 -1.14 -32.91
N ARG A 16 -0.95 -1.32 -32.80
CA ARG A 16 -1.57 -2.50 -32.17
C ARG A 16 -1.23 -3.80 -32.90
N ILE A 17 -1.19 -3.78 -34.23
CA ILE A 17 -0.78 -4.95 -35.04
C ILE A 17 0.68 -5.30 -34.76
N ASN A 18 1.57 -4.32 -34.74
CA ASN A 18 2.99 -4.55 -34.46
C ASN A 18 3.22 -5.08 -33.04
N GLU A 19 2.48 -4.58 -32.05
CA GLU A 19 2.51 -5.10 -30.68
C GLU A 19 2.03 -6.57 -30.61
N ALA A 20 0.90 -6.89 -31.25
CA ALA A 20 0.38 -8.27 -31.29
C ALA A 20 1.34 -9.24 -32.02
N VAL A 21 2.01 -8.79 -33.09
CA VAL A 21 3.01 -9.59 -33.81
C VAL A 21 4.26 -9.79 -32.95
N ALA A 22 4.73 -8.74 -32.26
CA ALA A 22 5.86 -8.83 -31.34
C ALA A 22 5.57 -9.78 -30.17
N GLU A 23 4.37 -9.72 -29.59
CA GLU A 23 3.93 -10.62 -28.53
C GLU A 23 3.88 -12.08 -29.02
N LYS A 24 3.39 -12.31 -30.24
CA LYS A 24 3.34 -13.64 -30.85
C LYS A 24 4.73 -14.21 -31.16
N LEU A 25 5.65 -13.38 -31.68
CA LEU A 25 7.04 -13.77 -31.94
C LEU A 25 7.80 -14.01 -30.64
N ALA A 26 7.62 -13.17 -29.63
CA ALA A 26 8.14 -13.39 -28.30
C ALA A 26 7.61 -14.72 -27.75
N SER A 27 6.29 -14.96 -27.77
CA SER A 27 5.68 -16.22 -27.32
C SER A 27 6.24 -17.45 -28.05
N GLN A 28 6.44 -17.40 -29.36
CA GLN A 28 7.05 -18.49 -30.13
C GLN A 28 8.53 -18.70 -29.79
N HIS A 29 9.30 -17.62 -29.63
CA HIS A 29 10.72 -17.68 -29.30
C HIS A 29 10.95 -18.13 -27.86
N THR A 30 10.13 -17.65 -26.93
CA THR A 30 10.01 -18.12 -25.54
C THR A 30 9.64 -19.61 -25.53
N ARG A 31 8.61 -20.03 -26.29
CA ARG A 31 8.30 -21.46 -26.39
C ARG A 31 9.47 -22.30 -26.88
N ALA A 32 10.23 -21.83 -27.87
CA ALA A 32 11.40 -22.55 -28.39
C ALA A 32 12.58 -22.59 -27.38
N LEU A 33 12.88 -21.46 -26.72
CA LEU A 33 13.95 -21.35 -25.72
C LEU A 33 13.66 -22.14 -24.44
N PHE A 34 12.39 -22.24 -24.05
CA PHE A 34 11.97 -22.86 -22.80
C PHE A 34 11.35 -24.26 -22.96
N HIS A 35 11.14 -24.73 -24.20
CA HIS A 35 10.62 -26.06 -24.52
C HIS A 35 11.29 -27.22 -23.77
N PRO A 36 12.63 -27.26 -23.60
CA PRO A 36 13.30 -28.39 -22.94
C PRO A 36 12.97 -28.50 -21.44
N TYR A 37 12.57 -27.40 -20.81
CA TYR A 37 12.42 -27.30 -19.35
C TYR A 37 10.98 -27.50 -18.87
N PHE A 38 10.03 -27.62 -19.80
CA PHE A 38 8.59 -27.57 -19.49
C PHE A 38 7.75 -28.51 -20.36
N HIS A 39 8.18 -29.76 -20.51
CA HIS A 39 7.37 -30.78 -21.16
C HIS A 39 5.98 -30.91 -20.52
N GLY A 40 4.93 -30.60 -21.30
CA GLY A 40 3.52 -30.77 -20.90
C GLY A 40 2.84 -29.55 -20.27
N TRP A 41 3.50 -28.40 -20.17
CA TRP A 41 2.89 -27.17 -19.64
C TRP A 41 2.44 -26.24 -20.76
N CYS A 42 1.16 -25.84 -20.75
CA CYS A 42 0.74 -24.66 -21.49
C CYS A 42 1.05 -23.43 -20.63
N ILE A 43 2.29 -22.92 -20.74
CA ILE A 43 2.81 -21.78 -19.96
C ILE A 43 2.26 -20.46 -20.52
N ASP A 44 0.94 -20.40 -20.65
CA ASP A 44 0.22 -19.23 -21.08
C ASP A 44 -0.67 -18.82 -19.93
N ALA A 45 -0.59 -17.56 -19.54
CA ALA A 45 -1.42 -17.03 -18.47
C ALA A 45 -2.90 -17.30 -18.75
N ASP A 46 -3.35 -17.26 -20.02
CA ASP A 46 -4.74 -17.56 -20.37
C ASP A 46 -5.11 -19.02 -20.13
N ASN A 47 -4.20 -19.95 -20.43
CA ASN A 47 -4.44 -21.37 -20.21
C ASN A 47 -4.46 -21.72 -18.72
N ILE A 48 -3.64 -21.05 -17.90
CA ILE A 48 -3.66 -21.21 -16.44
C ILE A 48 -4.97 -20.62 -15.86
N LEU A 49 -5.42 -19.47 -16.38
CA LEU A 49 -6.67 -18.84 -15.93
C LEU A 49 -7.91 -19.64 -16.30
N ALA A 50 -7.92 -20.27 -17.48
CA ALA A 50 -9.04 -21.08 -17.97
C ALA A 50 -9.04 -22.52 -17.39
N SER A 51 -7.98 -22.92 -16.71
CA SER A 51 -7.79 -24.28 -16.20
C SER A 51 -8.51 -24.50 -14.87
N ASP A 52 -9.22 -25.63 -14.75
CA ASP A 52 -9.81 -26.12 -13.49
C ASP A 52 -8.75 -26.40 -12.40
N ARG A 53 -7.47 -26.43 -12.78
CA ARG A 53 -6.33 -26.70 -11.89
C ARG A 53 -5.53 -25.43 -11.55
N TYR A 54 -6.14 -24.24 -11.67
CA TYR A 54 -5.48 -22.95 -11.39
C TYR A 54 -4.64 -22.96 -10.11
N ALA A 55 -5.22 -23.39 -8.98
CA ALA A 55 -4.54 -23.35 -7.69
C ALA A 55 -3.25 -24.21 -7.69
N SER A 56 -3.32 -25.43 -8.23
CA SER A 56 -2.16 -26.32 -8.34
C SER A 56 -1.10 -25.72 -9.27
N GLN A 57 -1.51 -25.19 -10.42
CA GLN A 57 -0.59 -24.59 -11.40
C GLN A 57 0.08 -23.33 -10.85
N PHE A 58 -0.66 -22.50 -10.11
CA PHE A 58 -0.12 -21.32 -9.45
C PHE A 58 0.87 -21.68 -8.34
N SER A 59 0.56 -22.67 -7.49
CA SER A 59 1.50 -23.17 -6.49
C SER A 59 2.76 -23.77 -7.13
N ASP A 60 2.64 -24.48 -8.25
CA ASP A 60 3.78 -24.98 -8.99
C ASP A 60 4.63 -23.86 -9.59
N LEU A 61 4.02 -22.77 -10.09
CA LEU A 61 4.73 -21.58 -10.53
C LEU A 61 5.51 -20.96 -9.36
N ILE A 62 4.88 -20.79 -8.20
CA ILE A 62 5.52 -20.28 -6.98
C ILE A 62 6.70 -21.16 -6.58
N ARG A 63 6.55 -22.49 -6.60
CA ARG A 63 7.67 -23.41 -6.35
C ARG A 63 8.80 -23.20 -7.37
N LYS A 64 8.44 -23.02 -8.65
CA LYS A 64 9.41 -22.84 -9.74
C LYS A 64 10.12 -21.48 -9.73
N SER A 65 9.58 -20.43 -9.09
CA SER A 65 10.30 -19.15 -8.96
C SER A 65 11.56 -19.27 -8.08
N HIS A 66 11.70 -20.36 -7.32
CA HIS A 66 12.87 -20.67 -6.50
C HIS A 66 13.87 -21.63 -7.16
N GLU A 67 13.64 -22.06 -8.40
CA GLU A 67 14.56 -22.95 -9.11
C GLU A 67 15.94 -22.30 -9.31
N THR A 68 17.00 -23.10 -9.34
CA THR A 68 18.38 -22.59 -9.49
C THR A 68 18.66 -22.05 -10.90
N ASP A 69 17.94 -22.54 -11.90
CA ASP A 69 18.06 -22.10 -13.29
C ASP A 69 17.48 -20.67 -13.49
N PRO A 70 18.30 -19.67 -13.85
CA PRO A 70 17.84 -18.30 -14.07
C PRO A 70 16.82 -18.18 -15.21
N HIS A 71 16.90 -19.02 -16.23
CA HIS A 71 15.97 -19.02 -17.34
C HIS A 71 14.56 -19.38 -16.84
N VAL A 72 14.46 -20.48 -16.09
CA VAL A 72 13.19 -20.94 -15.49
C VAL A 72 12.59 -19.84 -14.61
N ARG A 73 13.39 -19.21 -13.74
CA ARG A 73 12.89 -18.12 -12.87
C ARG A 73 12.38 -16.92 -13.66
N VAL A 74 13.14 -16.45 -14.66
CA VAL A 74 12.75 -15.30 -15.48
C VAL A 74 11.45 -15.58 -16.23
N LEU A 75 11.30 -16.78 -16.80
CA LEU A 75 10.05 -17.19 -17.43
C LEU A 75 8.89 -17.20 -16.44
N VAL A 76 9.10 -17.79 -15.26
CA VAL A 76 8.08 -17.85 -14.21
C VAL A 76 7.64 -16.45 -13.80
N TYR A 77 8.56 -15.52 -13.60
CA TYR A 77 8.20 -14.14 -13.26
C TYR A 77 7.47 -13.41 -14.39
N LEU A 78 7.84 -13.65 -15.66
CA LEU A 78 7.07 -13.13 -16.81
C LEU A 78 5.63 -13.65 -16.81
N VAL A 79 5.45 -14.95 -16.58
CA VAL A 79 4.13 -15.59 -16.56
C VAL A 79 3.32 -15.10 -15.36
N MET A 80 3.92 -15.02 -14.18
CA MET A 80 3.28 -14.48 -12.99
C MET A 80 2.86 -13.02 -13.17
N ARG A 81 3.72 -12.19 -13.77
CA ARG A 81 3.35 -10.80 -14.12
C ARG A 81 2.15 -10.76 -15.05
N ALA A 82 2.18 -11.54 -16.13
CA ALA A 82 1.07 -11.62 -17.09
C ALA A 82 -0.23 -12.16 -16.45
N LEU A 83 -0.11 -13.11 -15.52
CA LEU A 83 -1.24 -13.58 -14.71
C LEU A 83 -1.80 -12.47 -13.83
N LEU A 84 -0.96 -11.77 -13.07
CA LEU A 84 -1.39 -10.69 -12.19
C LEU A 84 -2.08 -9.56 -12.96
N SER A 85 -1.61 -9.22 -14.16
CA SER A 85 -2.23 -8.17 -14.98
C SER A 85 -3.61 -8.55 -15.52
N ARG A 86 -3.97 -9.85 -15.51
CA ARG A 86 -5.25 -10.39 -16.00
C ARG A 86 -6.20 -10.80 -14.87
N LEU A 87 -5.67 -10.98 -13.66
CA LEU A 87 -6.47 -11.30 -12.48
C LEU A 87 -7.22 -10.06 -11.96
N SER A 88 -8.39 -10.28 -11.38
CA SER A 88 -9.18 -9.25 -10.73
C SER A 88 -9.76 -9.72 -9.39
N GLY A 89 -10.18 -8.76 -8.57
CA GLY A 89 -10.84 -8.99 -7.28
C GLY A 89 -10.02 -9.86 -6.31
N THR A 90 -10.70 -10.77 -5.61
CA THR A 90 -10.06 -11.63 -4.58
C THR A 90 -8.97 -12.54 -5.16
N ARG A 91 -9.08 -12.97 -6.42
CA ARG A 91 -8.05 -13.83 -7.02
C ARG A 91 -6.73 -13.09 -7.23
N ALA A 92 -6.79 -11.85 -7.71
CA ALA A 92 -5.62 -10.99 -7.84
C ALA A 92 -4.95 -10.77 -6.47
N LEU A 93 -5.76 -10.44 -5.47
CA LEU A 93 -5.28 -10.22 -4.11
C LEU A 93 -4.55 -11.43 -3.53
N ASN A 94 -5.17 -12.62 -3.60
CA ASN A 94 -4.59 -13.87 -3.11
C ASN A 94 -3.30 -14.23 -3.85
N ALA A 95 -3.29 -14.08 -5.17
CA ALA A 95 -2.14 -14.39 -6.00
C ALA A 95 -0.96 -13.46 -5.69
N SER A 96 -1.21 -12.16 -5.60
CA SER A 96 -0.18 -11.18 -5.26
C SER A 96 0.36 -11.38 -3.84
N ALA A 97 -0.49 -11.65 -2.84
CA ALA A 97 -0.02 -11.92 -1.49
C ALA A 97 0.92 -13.14 -1.43
N GLN A 98 0.53 -14.25 -2.06
CA GLN A 98 1.37 -15.44 -2.15
C GLN A 98 2.67 -15.17 -2.92
N LEU A 99 2.60 -14.37 -3.99
CA LEU A 99 3.77 -14.05 -4.78
C LEU A 99 4.74 -13.13 -4.05
N LEU A 100 4.26 -12.11 -3.33
CA LEU A 100 5.10 -11.25 -2.50
C LEU A 100 5.81 -12.06 -1.41
N GLU A 101 5.11 -13.03 -0.82
CA GLU A 101 5.68 -13.97 0.14
C GLU A 101 6.75 -14.86 -0.49
N ALA A 102 6.48 -15.40 -1.68
CA ALA A 102 7.42 -16.24 -2.42
C ALA A 102 8.67 -15.49 -2.87
N ILE A 103 8.55 -14.29 -3.44
CA ILE A 103 9.72 -13.51 -3.86
C ILE A 103 10.58 -13.15 -2.63
N ASN A 104 9.94 -12.98 -1.47
CA ASN A 104 10.57 -12.77 -0.16
C ASN A 104 11.64 -11.66 -0.18
N LEU A 105 11.34 -10.55 -0.84
CA LEU A 105 12.25 -9.41 -0.84
C LEU A 105 12.36 -8.85 0.57
N GLN A 106 13.60 -8.55 0.96
CA GLN A 106 13.93 -7.84 2.20
C GLN A 106 14.27 -6.36 1.90
N ARG A 107 14.69 -6.08 0.67
CA ARG A 107 15.11 -4.77 0.16
C ARG A 107 14.65 -4.62 -1.27
N LEU A 108 14.46 -3.39 -1.74
CA LEU A 108 14.19 -3.15 -3.16
C LEU A 108 15.37 -3.64 -4.00
N PRO A 109 15.09 -4.31 -5.12
CA PRO A 109 16.12 -4.65 -6.08
C PRO A 109 16.74 -3.36 -6.67
N GLU A 110 18.07 -3.33 -6.78
CA GLU A 110 18.75 -2.28 -7.52
C GLU A 110 18.47 -2.46 -9.01
N ILE A 111 17.80 -1.48 -9.59
CA ILE A 111 17.53 -1.38 -11.02
C ILE A 111 17.90 0.01 -11.51
N ASP A 112 18.35 0.08 -12.75
CA ASP A 112 18.63 1.33 -13.43
C ASP A 112 17.33 1.90 -14.02
N MET A 113 16.91 3.08 -13.56
CA MET A 113 15.58 3.65 -13.82
C MET A 113 15.56 4.64 -15.00
N GLU A 114 16.48 4.52 -15.96
CA GLU A 114 16.50 5.34 -17.18
C GLU A 114 15.17 5.32 -17.96
N LYS A 115 14.34 4.29 -17.77
CA LYS A 115 13.03 4.16 -18.43
C LYS A 115 11.89 4.80 -17.65
N PRO A 116 10.87 5.35 -18.34
CA PRO A 116 9.85 6.19 -17.70
C PRO A 116 8.74 5.45 -16.93
N THR A 117 8.45 4.17 -17.21
CA THR A 117 7.25 3.51 -16.68
C THR A 117 7.54 2.18 -15.97
N LEU A 118 6.84 1.90 -14.86
CA LEU A 118 6.87 0.62 -14.15
C LEU A 118 5.87 -0.41 -14.74
N THR A 119 5.10 0.00 -15.73
CA THR A 119 4.01 -0.79 -16.31
C THR A 119 4.48 -1.57 -17.54
N GLU A 120 5.35 -0.98 -18.34
CA GLU A 120 5.82 -1.56 -19.60
C GLU A 120 7.08 -2.40 -19.39
N VAL A 121 7.05 -3.61 -19.92
CA VAL A 121 8.20 -4.50 -19.93
C VAL A 121 8.89 -4.39 -21.27
N ASP A 122 10.19 -4.10 -21.26
CA ASP A 122 11.02 -4.29 -22.45
C ASP A 122 11.38 -5.76 -22.59
N TYR A 123 10.55 -6.47 -23.34
CA TYR A 123 10.73 -7.89 -23.62
C TYR A 123 12.05 -8.19 -24.33
N LEU A 124 12.60 -7.26 -25.12
CA LEU A 124 13.87 -7.48 -25.83
C LEU A 124 15.03 -7.57 -24.84
N ILE A 125 15.07 -6.68 -23.84
CA ILE A 125 16.09 -6.74 -22.78
C ILE A 125 16.00 -8.06 -22.02
N ILE A 126 14.77 -8.51 -21.72
CA ILE A 126 14.56 -9.75 -20.96
C ILE A 126 15.02 -10.96 -21.77
N ILE A 127 14.65 -11.04 -23.05
CA ILE A 127 15.02 -12.16 -23.93
C ILE A 127 16.54 -12.22 -24.13
N HIS A 128 17.21 -11.07 -24.30
CA HIS A 128 18.64 -11.05 -24.55
C HIS A 128 19.50 -11.20 -23.29
N LYS A 129 18.95 -10.93 -22.09
CA LYS A 129 19.70 -10.94 -20.82
C LYS A 129 19.03 -11.79 -19.74
N THR A 130 18.49 -12.96 -20.08
CA THR A 130 17.78 -13.84 -19.15
C THR A 130 18.61 -14.31 -17.94
N THR A 131 19.93 -14.37 -18.06
CA THR A 131 20.83 -14.78 -16.96
C THR A 131 21.24 -13.61 -16.05
N SER A 132 20.93 -12.37 -16.44
CA SER A 132 21.33 -11.19 -15.67
C SER A 132 20.48 -11.03 -14.41
N LYS A 133 21.15 -10.71 -13.30
CA LYS A 133 20.50 -10.30 -12.05
C LYS A 133 19.62 -9.07 -12.26
N ALA A 134 20.04 -8.13 -13.10
CA ALA A 134 19.27 -6.92 -13.41
C ALA A 134 17.90 -7.26 -14.03
N THR A 135 17.85 -8.24 -14.93
CA THR A 135 16.60 -8.71 -15.55
C THR A 135 15.65 -9.31 -14.52
N THR A 136 16.18 -10.11 -13.59
CA THR A 136 15.40 -10.70 -12.50
C THR A 136 14.86 -9.60 -11.57
N ASN A 137 15.73 -8.66 -11.16
CA ASN A 137 15.38 -7.51 -10.34
C ASN A 137 14.26 -6.67 -10.97
N TRP A 138 14.38 -6.39 -12.27
CA TRP A 138 13.37 -5.68 -13.04
C TRP A 138 12.02 -6.38 -13.00
N LEU A 139 11.98 -7.69 -13.26
CA LEU A 139 10.74 -8.47 -13.20
C LEU A 139 10.13 -8.49 -11.81
N GLN A 140 10.94 -8.60 -10.76
CA GLN A 140 10.48 -8.51 -9.38
C GLN A 140 9.86 -7.14 -9.08
N VAL A 141 10.49 -6.06 -9.54
CA VAL A 141 9.95 -4.70 -9.40
C VAL A 141 8.62 -4.54 -10.16
N HIS A 142 8.50 -5.09 -11.37
CA HIS A 142 7.22 -5.08 -12.09
C HIS A 142 6.14 -5.82 -11.29
N ILE A 143 6.46 -6.96 -10.69
CA ILE A 143 5.52 -7.70 -9.84
C ILE A 143 5.12 -6.85 -8.62
N LEU A 144 6.06 -6.19 -7.96
CA LEU A 144 5.77 -5.26 -6.85
C LEU A 144 4.82 -4.13 -7.31
N ALA A 145 5.09 -3.54 -8.48
CA ALA A 145 4.24 -2.50 -9.05
C ALA A 145 2.83 -3.03 -9.34
N TYR A 146 2.67 -4.22 -9.92
CA TYR A 146 1.35 -4.82 -10.12
C TYR A 146 0.63 -5.12 -8.80
N ALA A 147 1.36 -5.57 -7.78
CA ALA A 147 0.78 -5.81 -6.46
C ALA A 147 0.27 -4.51 -5.81
N ALA A 148 1.00 -3.41 -5.96
CA ALA A 148 0.59 -2.08 -5.50
C ALA A 148 -0.69 -1.56 -6.19
N ARG A 149 -0.98 -2.04 -7.40
CA ARG A 149 -2.12 -1.61 -8.22
C ARG A 149 -3.40 -2.43 -8.02
N ILE A 150 -3.43 -3.37 -7.07
CA ILE A 150 -4.63 -4.17 -6.85
C ILE A 150 -5.68 -3.27 -6.19
N PRO A 151 -6.84 -3.05 -6.84
CA PRO A 151 -7.90 -2.25 -6.23
C PRO A 151 -8.47 -2.97 -5.01
N ARG A 152 -8.92 -2.19 -4.03
CA ARG A 152 -9.68 -2.70 -2.90
C ARG A 152 -10.92 -3.47 -3.40
N PRO A 153 -11.15 -4.72 -2.97
CA PRO A 153 -12.39 -5.42 -3.27
C PRO A 153 -13.60 -4.69 -2.66
N ALA A 154 -14.64 -4.46 -3.46
CA ALA A 154 -15.86 -3.79 -3.00
C ALA A 154 -16.53 -4.56 -1.84
N GLY A 155 -17.05 -3.81 -0.85
CA GLY A 155 -17.75 -4.38 0.32
C GLY A 155 -16.85 -5.10 1.32
N LEU A 156 -15.53 -4.97 1.19
CA LEU A 156 -14.59 -5.55 2.15
C LEU A 156 -14.31 -4.57 3.29
N ALA A 157 -14.60 -5.01 4.53
CA ALA A 157 -14.13 -4.34 5.73
C ALA A 157 -12.60 -4.52 5.86
N LEU A 158 -11.88 -3.43 6.08
CA LEU A 158 -10.44 -3.41 6.22
C LEU A 158 -10.10 -3.08 7.67
N TYR A 159 -9.45 -4.01 8.35
CA TYR A 159 -8.99 -3.81 9.72
C TYR A 159 -7.55 -3.32 9.67
N TRP A 160 -7.37 -2.01 9.44
CA TRP A 160 -6.05 -1.40 9.25
C TRP A 160 -5.12 -1.54 10.45
N PHE A 161 -5.69 -1.65 11.64
CA PHE A 161 -4.96 -1.71 12.91
C PHE A 161 -4.79 -3.13 13.46
N GLU A 162 -5.24 -4.16 12.74
CA GLU A 162 -5.07 -5.54 13.17
C GLU A 162 -3.59 -5.96 13.05
N ASP A 163 -3.01 -6.45 14.16
CA ASP A 163 -1.62 -6.91 14.16
C ASP A 163 -1.46 -8.13 13.24
N GLU A 164 -0.38 -8.13 12.45
CA GLU A 164 0.00 -9.21 11.53
C GLU A 164 0.17 -10.54 12.28
N SER A 165 0.58 -10.50 13.55
CA SER A 165 0.73 -11.69 14.41
C SER A 165 -0.61 -12.34 14.81
N ALA A 166 -1.66 -11.54 14.95
CA ALA A 166 -3.01 -11.98 15.32
C ALA A 166 -3.82 -12.47 14.11
N ALA A 167 -3.40 -12.12 12.90
CA ALA A 167 -4.03 -12.44 11.61
C ALA A 167 -3.89 -13.92 11.19
N VAL A 168 -3.90 -14.86 12.14
CA VAL A 168 -3.99 -16.31 11.90
C VAL A 168 -5.30 -16.66 11.16
N ARG A 169 -6.31 -15.80 11.23
CA ARG A 169 -7.47 -15.85 10.33
C ARG A 169 -7.12 -15.05 9.07
N LEU A 170 -6.91 -15.76 7.96
CA LEU A 170 -6.75 -15.21 6.61
C LEU A 170 -8.05 -14.53 6.13
N SER A 171 -8.48 -13.46 6.80
CA SER A 171 -9.55 -12.61 6.31
C SER A 171 -9.09 -11.96 5.01
N LYS A 172 -10.02 -11.68 4.10
CA LYS A 172 -9.67 -10.98 2.85
C LYS A 172 -9.08 -9.60 3.12
N GLY A 173 -9.45 -8.97 4.24
CA GLY A 173 -8.91 -7.69 4.69
C GLY A 173 -7.43 -7.79 5.05
N SER A 174 -7.03 -8.81 5.82
CA SER A 174 -5.63 -9.00 6.19
C SER A 174 -4.72 -9.25 4.98
N LEU A 175 -5.23 -9.90 3.93
CA LEU A 175 -4.48 -10.05 2.66
C LEU A 175 -4.25 -8.72 1.94
N TYR A 176 -5.20 -7.78 2.02
CA TYR A 176 -5.01 -6.43 1.49
C TYR A 176 -3.99 -5.66 2.32
N VAL A 177 -4.04 -5.80 3.65
CA VAL A 177 -3.04 -5.27 4.58
C VAL A 177 -1.65 -5.85 4.28
N LYS A 178 -1.50 -7.09 3.79
CA LYS A 178 -0.19 -7.61 3.34
C LYS A 178 0.45 -6.78 2.22
N LEU A 179 -0.30 -5.96 1.49
CA LEU A 179 0.24 -5.00 0.53
C LEU A 179 1.03 -3.87 1.23
N ILE A 180 0.87 -3.66 2.54
CA ILE A 180 1.77 -2.85 3.39
C ILE A 180 3.22 -3.28 3.22
N ARG A 181 3.49 -4.58 2.98
CA ARG A 181 4.86 -5.05 2.72
C ARG A 181 5.50 -4.33 1.53
N VAL A 182 4.73 -3.94 0.52
CA VAL A 182 5.24 -3.18 -0.63
C VAL A 182 5.64 -1.77 -0.20
N TYR A 183 4.85 -1.11 0.65
CA TYR A 183 5.21 0.19 1.23
C TYR A 183 6.45 0.10 2.13
N LYS A 184 6.52 -0.93 2.98
CA LYS A 184 7.70 -1.22 3.82
C LYS A 184 8.94 -1.42 2.97
N LEU A 185 8.84 -2.20 1.90
CA LEU A 185 9.94 -2.41 0.95
C LEU A 185 10.34 -1.11 0.25
N ALA A 186 9.36 -0.35 -0.23
CA ALA A 186 9.60 0.93 -0.90
C ALA A 186 10.45 1.88 -0.03
N ASN A 187 10.19 1.88 1.28
CA ASN A 187 10.84 2.76 2.25
C ASN A 187 12.04 2.13 2.98
N SER A 188 12.30 0.82 2.86
CA SER A 188 13.41 0.15 3.56
C SER A 188 14.78 0.36 2.90
N THR A 189 14.81 0.93 1.69
CA THR A 189 16.03 1.04 0.88
C THR A 189 16.20 2.45 0.32
N SER A 190 17.24 3.15 0.76
CA SER A 190 17.63 4.48 0.23
C SER A 190 18.38 4.42 -1.11
N THR A 191 18.58 3.23 -1.67
CA THR A 191 19.47 3.02 -2.83
C THR A 191 18.89 3.52 -4.15
N ASN A 192 17.56 3.57 -4.29
CA ASN A 192 16.91 4.06 -5.50
C ASN A 192 15.68 4.94 -5.19
N PRO A 193 15.88 6.24 -4.93
CA PRO A 193 14.79 7.14 -4.58
C PRO A 193 13.74 7.28 -5.70
N LEU A 194 14.15 7.18 -6.97
CA LEU A 194 13.23 7.28 -8.10
C LEU A 194 12.27 6.08 -8.14
N LEU A 195 12.77 4.86 -7.91
CA LEU A 195 11.93 3.68 -7.81
C LEU A 195 10.98 3.77 -6.61
N THR A 196 11.48 4.18 -5.44
CA THR A 196 10.65 4.39 -4.25
C THR A 196 9.50 5.34 -4.56
N VAL A 197 9.78 6.53 -5.13
CA VAL A 197 8.76 7.52 -5.48
C VAL A 197 7.72 6.94 -6.43
N ARG A 198 8.12 6.18 -7.46
CA ARG A 198 7.17 5.58 -8.40
C ARG A 198 6.31 4.49 -7.76
N LEU A 199 6.89 3.62 -6.94
CA LEU A 199 6.12 2.60 -6.22
C LEU A 199 5.12 3.24 -5.24
N LEU A 200 5.53 4.28 -4.52
CA LEU A 200 4.64 5.03 -3.64
C LEU A 200 3.52 5.72 -4.42
N ALA A 201 3.82 6.31 -5.58
CA ALA A 201 2.80 6.91 -6.45
C ALA A 201 1.76 5.87 -6.90
N GLU A 202 2.19 4.67 -7.29
CA GLU A 202 1.27 3.56 -7.62
C GLU A 202 0.42 3.19 -6.39
N ILE A 203 1.01 2.95 -5.23
CA ILE A 203 0.28 2.60 -3.99
C ILE A 203 -0.80 3.66 -3.67
N PHE A 204 -0.43 4.93 -3.60
CA PHE A 204 -1.35 5.99 -3.20
C PHE A 204 -2.43 6.27 -4.26
N SER A 205 -2.12 6.13 -5.55
CA SER A 205 -3.12 6.29 -6.62
C SER A 205 -4.25 5.25 -6.57
N TYR A 206 -3.97 4.05 -6.04
CA TYR A 206 -4.94 2.98 -5.89
C TYR A 206 -5.63 2.96 -4.52
N LEU A 207 -4.99 3.46 -3.48
CA LEU A 207 -5.61 3.64 -2.16
C LEU A 207 -6.65 4.76 -2.17
N LYS A 208 -6.37 5.88 -2.84
CA LYS A 208 -7.25 7.07 -2.86
C LYS A 208 -7.63 7.48 -1.43
N ASP A 209 -8.92 7.50 -1.13
CA ASP A 209 -9.51 7.90 0.16
C ASP A 209 -9.08 6.97 1.31
N ASP A 210 -8.64 5.74 1.02
CA ASP A 210 -8.13 4.81 2.02
C ASP A 210 -6.66 5.10 2.42
N ALA A 211 -5.98 6.05 1.78
CA ALA A 211 -4.54 6.28 1.98
C ALA A 211 -4.19 6.68 3.41
N LEU A 212 -5.00 7.54 4.04
CA LEU A 212 -4.74 8.00 5.40
C LEU A 212 -4.96 6.88 6.43
N ALA A 213 -6.01 6.08 6.25
CA ALA A 213 -6.28 4.91 7.09
C ALA A 213 -5.20 3.82 6.92
N PHE A 214 -4.73 3.61 5.69
CA PHE A 214 -3.60 2.75 5.39
C PHE A 214 -2.34 3.21 6.13
N LEU A 215 -1.96 4.48 5.99
CA LEU A 215 -0.79 5.03 6.68
C LEU A 215 -0.95 4.93 8.20
N ALA A 216 -2.17 5.14 8.70
CA ALA A 216 -2.48 4.95 10.11
C ALA A 216 -2.21 3.54 10.59
N GLY A 217 -2.68 2.55 9.83
CA GLY A 217 -2.35 1.14 10.07
C GLY A 217 -0.84 0.90 10.08
N VAL A 218 -0.06 1.56 9.21
CA VAL A 218 1.40 1.41 9.20
C VAL A 218 2.02 1.89 10.52
N TRP A 219 1.77 3.12 10.99
CA TRP A 219 2.46 3.61 12.20
C TRP A 219 1.96 2.96 13.50
N THR A 220 0.72 2.48 13.56
CA THR A 220 0.21 1.79 14.75
C THR A 220 0.65 0.33 14.84
N THR A 221 1.06 -0.31 13.74
CA THR A 221 1.46 -1.74 13.73
C THR A 221 2.97 -1.95 13.56
N SER A 222 3.75 -0.92 13.25
CA SER A 222 5.15 -1.06 12.84
C SER A 222 6.17 -1.15 13.99
N HIS A 223 5.79 -1.71 15.14
CA HIS A 223 6.61 -1.65 16.37
C HIS A 223 8.03 -2.24 16.25
N ASP A 224 8.27 -3.23 15.36
CA ASP A 224 9.51 -4.04 15.43
C ASP A 224 10.33 -4.16 14.13
N SER A 225 9.89 -3.63 12.98
CA SER A 225 10.46 -4.09 11.68
C SER A 225 11.44 -3.16 10.98
N ILE A 226 11.20 -1.85 10.94
CA ILE A 226 12.02 -0.89 10.18
C ILE A 226 12.17 0.38 11.01
N PRO A 227 13.40 0.78 11.40
CA PRO A 227 13.66 2.07 12.02
C PRO A 227 13.06 3.19 11.17
N ASP A 228 12.42 4.17 11.80
CA ASP A 228 11.87 5.37 11.16
C ASP A 228 10.67 5.17 10.21
N LEU A 229 10.19 3.94 10.00
CA LEU A 229 9.00 3.70 9.15
C LEU A 229 7.75 4.41 9.68
N CYS A 230 7.61 4.45 11.01
CA CYS A 230 6.57 5.23 11.69
C CYS A 230 6.66 6.72 11.31
N VAL A 231 7.85 7.31 11.43
CA VAL A 231 8.13 8.71 11.09
C VAL A 231 7.84 8.98 9.60
N LEU A 232 8.26 8.08 8.69
CA LEU A 232 7.98 8.20 7.26
C LEU A 232 6.49 8.14 6.94
N ALA A 233 5.76 7.20 7.57
CA ALA A 233 4.31 7.10 7.41
C ALA A 233 3.58 8.36 7.91
N LEU A 234 3.99 8.90 9.06
CA LEU A 234 3.47 10.16 9.59
C LEU A 234 3.77 11.33 8.65
N ARG A 235 4.99 11.45 8.12
CA ARG A 235 5.35 12.51 7.16
C ARG A 235 4.55 12.41 5.86
N HIS A 236 4.34 11.19 5.34
CA HIS A 236 3.46 10.99 4.18
C HIS A 236 2.01 11.35 4.50
N ALA A 237 1.53 11.09 5.73
CA ALA A 237 0.18 11.49 6.14
C ALA A 237 0.04 13.01 6.25
N ALA A 238 1.03 13.72 6.83
CA ALA A 238 1.04 15.18 6.84
C ALA A 238 0.97 15.74 5.41
N ALA A 239 1.81 15.26 4.50
CA ALA A 239 1.78 15.68 3.09
C ALA A 239 0.46 15.32 2.39
N PHE A 240 -0.15 14.18 2.73
CA PHE A 240 -1.45 13.79 2.19
C PHE A 240 -2.56 14.73 2.68
N LEU A 241 -2.58 15.05 3.97
CA LEU A 241 -3.54 15.98 4.58
C LEU A 241 -3.40 17.38 3.97
N GLU A 242 -2.18 17.89 3.81
CA GLU A 242 -1.90 19.19 3.17
C GLU A 242 -2.29 19.24 1.69
N ALA A 243 -2.28 18.10 1.00
CA ALA A 243 -2.72 18.01 -0.39
C ALA A 243 -4.25 17.90 -0.51
N HIS A 244 -4.92 17.29 0.48
CA HIS A 244 -6.36 17.03 0.51
C HIS A 244 -7.11 18.07 1.38
N ASN A 245 -6.77 19.34 1.23
CA ASN A 245 -7.31 20.46 2.05
C ASN A 245 -8.84 20.67 1.97
N GLN A 246 -9.58 19.88 1.18
CA GLN A 246 -11.02 20.06 0.98
C GLN A 246 -11.88 19.23 1.95
N GLU A 247 -11.31 18.17 2.53
CA GLU A 247 -12.01 17.26 3.44
C GLU A 247 -11.11 16.96 4.63
N ALA A 248 -11.39 17.61 5.76
CA ALA A 248 -10.70 17.29 6.99
C ALA A 248 -11.18 15.92 7.47
N ASP A 249 -10.34 14.90 7.46
CA ASP A 249 -10.68 13.60 8.04
C ASP A 249 -10.16 13.54 9.48
N GLY A 250 -11.03 13.87 10.45
CA GLY A 250 -10.76 13.68 11.88
C GLY A 250 -10.59 12.21 12.29
N VAL A 251 -10.80 11.28 11.35
CA VAL A 251 -10.87 9.83 11.59
C VAL A 251 -9.56 9.26 12.11
N VAL A 252 -8.41 9.82 11.75
CA VAL A 252 -7.11 9.30 12.19
C VAL A 252 -6.55 9.97 13.44
N LEU A 253 -7.23 10.98 14.00
CA LEU A 253 -6.78 11.64 15.23
C LEU A 253 -6.51 10.63 16.36
N PRO A 254 -7.37 9.60 16.61
CA PRO A 254 -7.06 8.61 17.62
C PRO A 254 -5.74 7.86 17.33
N ALA A 255 -5.48 7.52 16.07
CA ALA A 255 -4.24 6.86 15.68
C ALA A 255 -3.00 7.75 15.88
N LEU A 256 -3.13 9.07 15.73
CA LEU A 256 -2.04 10.03 15.97
C LEU A 256 -1.75 10.20 17.47
N VAL A 257 -2.77 10.19 18.32
CA VAL A 257 -2.62 10.30 19.78
C VAL A 257 -1.78 9.16 20.35
N ILE A 258 -1.86 7.96 19.77
CA ILE A 258 -1.03 6.79 20.14
C ILE A 258 0.47 7.05 19.90
N CYS A 259 0.82 7.93 18.96
CA CYS A 259 2.22 8.28 18.66
C CYS A 259 2.82 9.31 19.61
N LEU A 260 2.00 10.15 20.25
CA LEU A 260 2.47 11.18 21.19
C LEU A 260 3.30 10.63 22.37
N PRO A 261 2.96 9.50 23.02
CA PRO A 261 3.77 8.94 24.10
C PRO A 261 5.03 8.19 23.61
N SER A 262 5.35 8.21 22.30
CA SER A 262 6.55 7.54 21.77
C SER A 262 7.81 8.04 22.45
N ALA A 263 8.75 7.12 22.74
CA ALA A 263 10.07 7.48 23.25
C ALA A 263 10.89 8.25 22.21
N ASP A 264 10.65 8.00 20.92
CA ASP A 264 11.33 8.65 19.81
C ASP A 264 10.81 10.09 19.59
N PRO A 265 11.65 11.13 19.74
CA PRO A 265 11.25 12.52 19.51
C PRO A 265 10.84 12.80 18.06
N GLU A 266 11.39 12.10 17.07
CA GLU A 266 11.01 12.32 15.66
C GLU A 266 9.59 11.85 15.39
N THR A 267 9.21 10.69 15.92
CA THR A 267 7.83 10.19 15.88
C THR A 267 6.86 11.18 16.53
N ARG A 268 7.19 11.71 17.72
CA ARG A 268 6.33 12.71 18.39
C ARG A 268 6.17 13.97 17.55
N THR A 269 7.27 14.48 17.01
CA THR A 269 7.26 15.69 16.18
C THR A 269 6.43 15.49 14.91
N ALA A 270 6.62 14.37 14.20
CA ALA A 270 5.87 14.06 12.99
C ALA A 270 4.36 13.87 13.27
N ALA A 271 3.99 13.28 14.41
CA ALA A 271 2.60 13.17 14.84
C ALA A 271 2.00 14.56 15.16
N LEU A 272 2.75 15.42 15.85
CA LEU A 272 2.33 16.81 16.12
C LEU A 272 2.15 17.62 14.84
N ASP A 273 2.99 17.40 13.82
CA ASP A 273 2.85 18.03 12.51
C ASP A 273 1.54 17.60 11.83
N CYS A 274 1.20 16.30 11.87
CA CYS A 274 -0.10 15.82 11.37
C CYS A 274 -1.29 16.46 12.10
N ILE A 275 -1.22 16.56 13.44
CA ILE A 275 -2.28 17.18 14.26
C ILE A 275 -2.39 18.67 13.94
N ALA A 276 -1.28 19.37 13.73
CA ALA A 276 -1.28 20.78 13.34
C ALA A 276 -1.95 21.00 11.98
N VAL A 277 -1.68 20.13 10.99
CA VAL A 277 -2.34 20.18 9.69
C VAL A 277 -3.85 19.93 9.86
N GLN A 278 -4.25 18.86 10.57
CA GLN A 278 -5.67 18.59 10.85
C GLN A 278 -6.37 19.73 11.57
N HIS A 279 -5.71 20.35 12.55
CA HIS A 279 -6.22 21.49 13.30
C HIS A 279 -6.51 22.68 12.35
N SER A 280 -5.58 23.00 11.46
CA SER A 280 -5.77 24.07 10.47
C SER A 280 -6.89 23.78 9.46
N LEU A 281 -7.15 22.51 9.14
CA LEU A 281 -8.20 22.10 8.22
C LEU A 281 -9.58 22.04 8.88
N ALA A 282 -9.63 21.72 10.16
CA ALA A 282 -10.86 21.63 10.93
C ALA A 282 -11.60 22.98 11.05
N GLU A 283 -10.89 24.11 10.93
CA GLU A 283 -11.50 25.45 10.81
C GLU A 283 -12.42 25.58 9.57
N GLN A 284 -12.24 24.74 8.55
CA GLN A 284 -12.97 24.81 7.28
C GLN A 284 -14.29 23.99 7.26
N ARG A 285 -14.69 23.45 8.42
CA ARG A 285 -15.86 22.58 8.69
C ARG A 285 -15.78 21.19 8.06
N PHE A 286 -15.94 20.19 8.91
CA PHE A 286 -16.16 18.79 8.52
C PHE A 286 -17.50 18.64 7.78
N SER A 287 -17.46 18.35 6.47
CA SER A 287 -18.66 18.22 5.64
C SER A 287 -19.31 16.83 5.74
N ALA A 288 -18.55 15.82 6.14
CA ALA A 288 -19.00 14.44 6.25
C ALA A 288 -18.33 13.73 7.42
N VAL A 289 -19.13 13.01 8.19
CA VAL A 289 -18.65 12.05 9.18
C VAL A 289 -18.20 10.81 8.41
N TYR A 290 -16.95 10.82 7.93
CA TYR A 290 -16.44 9.74 7.09
C TYR A 290 -16.11 8.49 7.93
N ALA A 291 -16.76 7.38 7.59
CA ALA A 291 -16.32 5.98 7.71
C ALA A 291 -15.53 5.51 8.95
N PHE A 292 -15.81 6.04 10.14
CA PHE A 292 -15.14 5.62 11.39
C PHE A 292 -15.26 4.10 11.64
N ASP A 293 -16.48 3.56 11.51
CA ASP A 293 -16.76 2.12 11.67
C ASP A 293 -16.00 1.24 10.66
N ALA A 294 -15.67 1.80 9.49
CA ALA A 294 -14.91 1.08 8.46
C ALA A 294 -13.43 0.94 8.81
N ILE A 295 -12.89 1.83 9.65
CA ILE A 295 -11.46 1.90 9.99
C ILE A 295 -11.17 1.22 11.33
N TYR A 296 -12.03 1.43 12.33
CA TYR A 296 -11.87 0.86 13.69
C TYR A 296 -12.65 -0.45 13.89
N GLY A 297 -13.54 -0.81 12.96
CA GLY A 297 -14.32 -2.04 12.98
C GLY A 297 -15.53 -2.00 13.92
N GLU A 298 -16.45 -2.96 13.75
CA GLU A 298 -17.70 -3.09 14.51
C GLU A 298 -17.51 -3.61 15.96
N SER A 299 -16.32 -3.46 16.55
CA SER A 299 -16.06 -3.98 17.89
C SER A 299 -16.90 -3.25 18.92
N GLU A 300 -17.77 -3.97 19.63
CA GLU A 300 -18.55 -3.46 20.79
C GLU A 300 -17.65 -2.86 21.89
N VAL A 301 -16.34 -3.16 21.88
CA VAL A 301 -15.36 -2.70 22.86
C VAL A 301 -14.76 -1.33 22.50
N CYS A 302 -14.65 -0.99 21.21
CA CYS A 302 -14.11 0.29 20.73
C CYS A 302 -15.24 1.22 20.29
N ILE A 303 -16.06 1.66 21.24
CA ILE A 303 -17.00 2.76 21.00
C ILE A 303 -16.19 4.05 21.11
N VAL A 304 -15.50 4.42 20.03
CA VAL A 304 -15.00 5.79 19.91
C VAL A 304 -16.20 6.64 19.52
N TYR A 305 -16.59 7.54 20.40
CA TYR A 305 -17.72 8.41 20.16
C TYR A 305 -17.33 9.46 19.13
N TYR A 306 -18.23 9.71 18.18
CA TYR A 306 -18.23 10.91 17.36
C TYR A 306 -18.01 12.12 18.28
N LEU A 307 -16.93 12.88 18.06
CA LEU A 307 -16.83 14.18 18.69
C LEU A 307 -18.01 15.02 18.14
N PRO A 308 -18.80 15.67 19.02
CA PRO A 308 -19.83 16.60 18.58
C PRO A 308 -19.18 17.80 17.89
N SER A 309 -19.73 18.21 16.74
CA SER A 309 -19.23 19.28 15.85
C SER A 309 -18.77 20.59 16.50
N ASP A 310 -19.24 20.90 17.70
CA ASP A 310 -18.86 22.12 18.45
C ASP A 310 -17.68 21.90 19.44
N SER A 311 -17.18 20.67 19.56
CA SER A 311 -16.12 20.22 20.49
C SER A 311 -14.94 19.54 19.82
N ASP A 312 -15.00 19.32 18.50
CA ASP A 312 -14.00 18.59 17.71
C ASP A 312 -12.60 19.21 17.76
N LEU A 313 -12.52 20.52 17.99
CA LEU A 313 -11.26 21.29 17.99
C LEU A 313 -10.58 21.36 19.35
N LYS A 314 -11.31 21.16 20.46
CA LYS A 314 -10.77 21.46 21.80
C LYS A 314 -9.51 20.65 22.14
N TYR A 315 -9.48 19.38 21.74
CA TYR A 315 -8.33 18.51 22.07
C TYR A 315 -7.14 18.85 21.16
N PRO A 316 -7.29 18.94 19.82
CA PRO A 316 -6.25 19.49 18.96
C PRO A 316 -5.73 20.86 19.40
N ASP A 317 -6.61 21.79 19.80
CA ASP A 317 -6.25 23.12 20.35
C ASP A 317 -5.30 22.96 21.54
N ALA A 318 -5.69 22.14 22.53
CA ALA A 318 -4.87 21.90 23.70
C ALA A 318 -3.54 21.18 23.36
N VAL A 319 -3.54 20.28 22.38
CA VAL A 319 -2.29 19.67 21.90
C VAL A 319 -1.36 20.72 21.28
N MET A 320 -1.90 21.69 20.53
CA MET A 320 -1.13 22.78 19.95
C MET A 320 -0.59 23.74 21.01
N ASP A 321 -1.39 24.09 22.02
CA ASP A 321 -0.97 24.92 23.16
C ASP A 321 0.18 24.28 23.96
N HIS A 322 0.23 22.95 23.99
CA HIS A 322 1.23 22.17 24.72
C HIS A 322 2.27 21.49 23.81
N ARG A 323 2.34 21.85 22.52
CA ARG A 323 3.17 21.19 21.50
C ARG A 323 4.63 21.08 21.89
N GLU A 324 5.22 22.16 22.41
CA GLU A 324 6.65 22.19 22.78
C GLU A 324 6.98 21.19 23.89
N HIS A 325 6.13 21.10 24.92
CA HIS A 325 6.30 20.17 26.02
C HIS A 325 6.14 18.71 25.57
N ILE A 326 5.13 18.44 24.72
CA ILE A 326 4.89 17.11 24.15
C ILE A 326 6.06 16.67 23.25
N ALA A 327 6.60 17.59 22.43
CA ALA A 327 7.74 17.30 21.57
C ALA A 327 9.00 16.97 22.39
N LEU A 328 9.25 17.70 23.48
CA LEU A 328 10.45 17.53 24.30
C LEU A 328 10.40 16.31 25.23
N GLU A 329 9.27 16.03 25.87
CA GLU A 329 9.20 15.06 26.97
C GLU A 329 8.06 14.03 26.82
N ALA A 330 8.42 12.76 26.57
CA ALA A 330 7.44 11.68 26.46
C ALA A 330 6.65 11.41 27.76
N SER A 331 7.25 11.63 28.93
CA SER A 331 6.55 11.51 30.23
C SER A 331 5.48 12.57 30.43
N TYR A 332 5.66 13.76 29.87
CA TYR A 332 4.69 14.86 29.95
C TYR A 332 3.35 14.48 29.30
N VAL A 333 3.39 13.72 28.21
CA VAL A 333 2.19 13.26 27.48
C VAL A 333 1.21 12.50 28.38
N LYS A 334 1.72 11.73 29.35
CA LYS A 334 0.84 11.03 30.32
C LYS A 334 0.10 12.01 31.22
N VAL A 335 0.79 13.05 31.69
CA VAL A 335 0.18 14.09 32.53
C VAL A 335 -0.84 14.88 31.72
N PHE A 336 -0.48 15.28 30.50
CA PHE A 336 -1.36 15.95 29.55
C PHE A 336 -2.63 15.12 29.26
N HIS A 337 -2.49 13.82 28.96
CA HIS A 337 -3.65 12.94 28.74
C HIS A 337 -4.50 12.77 30.00
N VAL A 338 -3.91 12.67 31.20
CA VAL A 338 -4.72 12.61 32.44
C VAL A 338 -5.51 13.92 32.65
N GLN A 339 -4.92 15.06 32.31
CA GLN A 339 -5.57 16.36 32.47
C GLN A 339 -6.70 16.62 31.47
N HIS A 340 -6.59 16.10 30.24
CA HIS A 340 -7.53 16.42 29.15
C HIS A 340 -8.41 15.24 28.73
N LEU A 341 -7.98 14.01 28.96
CA LEU A 341 -8.76 12.79 28.65
C LEU A 341 -9.21 12.05 29.92
N GLY A 342 -8.66 12.40 31.09
CA GLY A 342 -9.06 11.80 32.35
C GLY A 342 -10.51 12.11 32.71
N ARG A 343 -11.24 11.11 33.21
CA ARG A 343 -12.54 11.35 33.83
C ARG A 343 -12.34 12.05 35.15
N ASP A 344 -12.89 13.24 35.29
CA ASP A 344 -12.99 13.89 36.58
C ASP A 344 -13.90 13.04 37.48
N ASN A 345 -13.37 12.52 38.58
CA ASN A 345 -14.07 11.58 39.48
C ASN A 345 -15.36 12.17 40.11
N GLY A 346 -15.64 13.46 39.91
CA GLY A 346 -16.87 14.15 40.33
C GLY A 346 -17.82 14.56 39.19
N ALA A 347 -17.44 14.40 37.92
CA ALA A 347 -18.26 14.81 36.79
C ALA A 347 -19.39 13.79 36.55
N LYS A 348 -20.64 14.25 36.54
CA LYS A 348 -21.78 13.41 36.13
C LYS A 348 -21.53 12.97 34.68
N LYS A 349 -21.97 11.76 34.33
CA LYS A 349 -21.79 11.06 33.03
C LYS A 349 -22.11 11.87 31.75
N LYS A 350 -22.64 13.09 31.89
CA LYS A 350 -23.03 14.01 30.82
C LYS A 350 -21.95 15.05 30.46
N ASP A 351 -20.92 15.23 31.29
CA ASP A 351 -19.96 16.34 31.18
C ASP A 351 -18.49 15.90 30.98
N ALA A 352 -18.24 14.72 30.39
CA ALA A 352 -16.88 14.42 29.92
C ALA A 352 -16.57 15.38 28.77
N GLU A 353 -15.69 16.35 29.01
CA GLU A 353 -15.40 17.45 28.07
C GLU A 353 -14.76 16.96 26.76
N TYR A 354 -14.17 15.76 26.79
CA TYR A 354 -13.54 15.08 25.66
C TYR A 354 -14.00 13.61 25.64
N ALA A 355 -14.45 13.12 24.48
CA ALA A 355 -14.90 11.74 24.29
C ALA A 355 -13.92 10.92 23.44
N LEU A 356 -12.61 11.05 23.69
CA LEU A 356 -11.61 10.13 23.14
C LEU A 356 -11.44 8.97 24.13
N PHE A 357 -12.18 7.89 23.92
CA PHE A 357 -11.97 6.63 24.65
C PHE A 357 -11.09 5.72 23.79
N PHE A 358 -9.92 5.37 24.32
CA PHE A 358 -9.00 4.37 23.76
C PHE A 358 -9.16 3.03 24.45
#